data_AF-A0A6L7YAR7-F1
#
_entry.id   AF-A0A6L7YAR7-F1
#
_cell.length_a   1.000
_cell.length_b   1.000
_cell.length_c   1.000
_cell.angle_alpha   90.00
_cell.angle_beta   90.00
_cell.angle_gamma   90.00
#
_symmetry.space_group_name_H-M   'P 1'
#
loop_
_entity.id
_entity.type
_entity.pdbx_description
1 polymer ?
#
loop_
_entity_poly.entity_id
_entity_poly.type
_entity_poly.pdbx_seq_one_letter_code
_entity_poly.pdbx_strand_id
1 'polypeptide(L)'
;MATPDSSRRVERLLVPLDGSEAAYQALGAACDIARLHRASVSSLYVIEVPRTLPLDADLDRDFDRGEAILSRAEEVAGAPKHAGPGAGWRPPPPRAARRGRPGDGPNP
;
A
#
# COMPACT_ATOMS: atom_id res chain seq x y z
N MET A 1 31.76 23.04 -9.05
CA MET A 1 30.67 23.42 -8.11
C MET A 1 29.37 23.05 -8.78
N ALA A 2 28.79 21.89 -8.43
CA ALA A 2 27.56 21.40 -9.07
C ALA A 2 26.38 22.22 -8.55
N THR A 3 25.74 22.98 -9.43
CA THR A 3 24.43 23.58 -9.15
C THR A 3 23.42 22.46 -8.88
N PRO A 4 22.63 22.49 -7.80
CA PRO A 4 21.52 21.58 -7.67
C PRO A 4 20.56 21.82 -8.84
N ASP A 5 20.22 20.73 -9.53
CA ASP A 5 19.29 20.70 -10.65
C ASP A 5 18.01 21.47 -10.32
N SER A 6 17.88 22.67 -10.88
CA SER A 6 16.89 23.69 -10.51
C SER A 6 15.55 23.47 -11.21
N SER A 7 15.27 22.26 -11.69
CA SER A 7 13.97 21.90 -12.26
C SER A 7 13.51 20.51 -11.81
N ARG A 8 13.50 20.24 -10.50
CA ARG A 8 12.81 19.04 -10.01
C ARG A 8 11.31 19.21 -10.16
N ARG A 9 10.75 18.64 -11.23
CA ARG A 9 9.32 18.44 -11.37
C ARG A 9 8.85 17.42 -10.34
N VAL A 10 7.78 17.73 -9.64
CA VAL A 10 7.08 16.77 -8.79
C VAL A 10 6.29 15.86 -9.72
N GLU A 11 6.74 14.61 -9.86
CA GLU A 11 6.08 13.61 -10.71
C GLU A 11 5.29 12.58 -9.91
N ARG A 12 5.76 12.26 -8.70
CA ARG A 12 5.14 11.25 -7.82
C ARG A 12 5.27 11.67 -6.36
N LEU A 13 4.17 11.58 -5.62
CA LEU A 13 4.07 11.86 -4.20
C LEU A 13 3.71 10.57 -3.47
N LEU A 14 4.45 10.24 -2.42
CA LEU A 14 4.14 9.13 -1.53
C LEU A 14 3.66 9.71 -0.20
N VAL A 15 2.48 9.31 0.24
CA VAL A 15 1.89 9.78 1.49
C VAL A 15 1.79 8.60 2.47
N PRO A 16 2.59 8.60 3.54
CA PRO A 16 2.43 7.62 4.61
C PRO A 16 1.16 7.93 5.39
N LEU A 17 0.43 6.87 5.75
CA LEU A 17 -0.77 6.93 6.55
C LEU A 17 -0.56 6.08 7.80
N ASP A 18 -1.02 6.59 8.94
CA ASP A 18 -1.05 5.90 10.23
C ASP A 18 -2.50 5.72 10.77
N GLY A 19 -3.47 6.22 10.00
CA GLY A 19 -4.89 6.26 10.35
C GLY A 19 -5.31 7.52 11.13
N SER A 20 -4.40 8.46 11.35
CA SER A 20 -4.74 9.75 11.96
C SER A 20 -5.41 10.70 10.98
N GLU A 21 -6.28 11.57 11.48
CA GLU A 21 -6.86 12.65 10.69
C GLU A 21 -5.79 13.58 10.10
N ALA A 22 -4.68 13.79 10.81
CA ALA A 22 -3.56 14.59 10.31
C ALA A 22 -2.95 13.98 9.04
N ALA A 23 -2.78 12.66 8.99
CA ALA A 23 -2.31 11.96 7.80
C ALA A 23 -3.30 12.06 6.63
N TYR A 24 -4.61 12.00 6.90
CA TYR A 24 -5.63 12.20 5.85
C TYR A 24 -5.67 13.64 5.31
N GLN A 25 -5.48 14.64 6.17
CA GLN A 25 -5.34 16.04 5.71
C GLN A 25 -4.08 16.23 4.86
N ALA A 26 -2.97 15.58 5.24
CA ALA A 26 -1.74 15.58 4.43
C ALA A 26 -1.96 14.91 3.06
N LEU A 27 -2.74 13.83 3.00
CA LEU A 27 -3.14 13.21 1.74
C LEU A 27 -3.96 14.18 0.86
N GLY A 28 -4.94 14.87 1.44
CA GLY A 28 -5.72 15.89 0.73
C GLY A 28 -4.82 16.98 0.13
N ALA A 29 -3.90 17.52 0.92
CA ALA A 29 -2.93 18.51 0.45
C ALA A 29 -2.01 17.95 -0.66
N ALA A 30 -1.57 16.70 -0.53
CA ALA A 30 -0.76 16.03 -1.56
C ALA A 30 -1.55 15.86 -2.87
N CYS A 31 -2.85 15.55 -2.80
CA CYS A 31 -3.72 15.51 -3.98
C CYS A 31 -3.82 16.88 -4.66
N ASP A 32 -3.93 17.98 -3.91
CA ASP A 32 -3.96 19.32 -4.48
C ASP A 32 -2.65 19.69 -5.18
N ILE A 33 -1.50 19.38 -4.56
CA ILE A 33 -0.18 19.54 -5.19
C ILE A 33 -0.09 18.69 -6.46
N ALA A 34 -0.53 17.43 -6.40
CA ALA A 34 -0.48 16.52 -7.53
C ALA A 34 -1.28 17.05 -8.72
N ARG A 35 -2.46 17.62 -8.48
CA ARG A 35 -3.30 18.25 -9.51
C ARG A 35 -2.59 19.43 -10.17
N LEU A 36 -1.91 20.28 -9.39
CA LEU A 36 -1.16 21.42 -9.92
C LEU A 36 0.00 20.98 -10.83
N HIS A 37 0.69 19.89 -10.46
CA HIS A 37 1.87 19.41 -11.16
C HIS A 37 1.63 18.27 -12.16
N ARG A 38 0.36 17.81 -12.32
CA ARG A 38 0.01 16.57 -13.04
C ARG A 38 0.82 15.36 -12.56
N ALA A 39 1.07 15.31 -11.26
CA ALA A 39 1.78 14.23 -10.58
C ALA A 39 0.80 13.11 -10.18
N SER A 40 1.34 11.94 -9.82
CA SER A 40 0.56 10.89 -9.15
C SER A 40 0.76 10.92 -7.63
N VAL A 41 -0.23 10.41 -6.89
CA VAL A 41 -0.16 10.21 -5.44
C VAL A 41 -0.28 8.72 -5.15
N SER A 42 0.52 8.22 -4.22
CA SER A 42 0.42 6.85 -3.70
C SER A 42 0.34 6.90 -2.18
N SER A 43 -0.63 6.20 -1.61
CA SER A 43 -0.79 6.05 -0.17
C SER A 43 -0.06 4.81 0.31
N LEU A 44 0.58 4.88 1.47
CA LEU A 44 1.32 3.76 2.07
C LEU A 44 0.95 3.61 3.55
N TYR A 45 0.59 2.40 3.95
CA TYR A 45 0.46 2.01 5.36
C TYR A 45 1.49 0.92 5.68
N VAL A 46 2.07 0.97 6.88
CA VAL A 46 3.05 -0.01 7.34
C VAL A 46 2.47 -0.77 8.53
N ILE A 47 2.48 -2.10 8.42
CA ILE A 47 2.18 -2.99 9.54
C ILE A 47 3.47 -3.20 10.34
N GLU A 48 3.44 -2.79 11.60
CA GLU A 48 4.53 -3.03 12.54
C GLU A 48 4.34 -4.39 13.22
N VAL A 49 5.20 -5.36 12.86
CA VAL A 49 5.15 -6.70 13.47
C VAL A 49 6.17 -6.79 14.60
N PRO A 50 5.75 -7.05 15.86
CA PRO A 50 6.67 -7.25 16.96
C PRO A 50 7.63 -8.41 16.69
N ARG A 51 8.93 -8.21 16.96
CA ARG A 51 9.94 -9.28 16.76
C ARG A 51 9.75 -10.50 17.68
N THR A 52 8.93 -10.35 18.73
CA THR A 52 8.57 -11.44 19.66
C THR A 52 7.45 -12.32 19.13
N LEU A 53 6.77 -11.92 18.04
CA LEU A 53 5.73 -12.75 17.44
C LEU A 53 6.35 -14.01 16.81
N PRO A 54 5.72 -15.18 17.00
CA PRO A 54 6.07 -16.39 16.25
C PRO A 54 5.97 -16.19 14.74
N LEU A 55 6.72 -17.01 13.97
CA LEU A 55 6.74 -16.94 12.50
C LEU A 55 5.39 -17.31 11.84
N ASP A 56 4.53 -18.01 12.58
CA ASP A 56 3.21 -18.49 12.17
C ASP A 56 2.06 -17.72 12.84
N ALA A 57 2.37 -16.61 13.51
CA ALA A 57 1.37 -15.75 14.10
C ALA A 57 0.45 -15.14 13.04
N ASP A 58 -0.83 -15.05 13.40
CA ASP A 58 -1.88 -14.44 12.57
C ASP A 58 -1.79 -12.91 12.67
N LEU A 59 -1.89 -12.25 11.51
CA LEU A 59 -1.83 -10.79 11.35
C LEU A 59 -3.12 -10.23 10.72
N ASP A 60 -4.20 -11.02 10.65
CA ASP A 60 -5.44 -10.63 9.98
C ASP A 60 -5.98 -9.27 10.48
N ARG A 61 -5.89 -9.00 11.79
CA ARG A 61 -6.30 -7.69 12.36
C ARG A 61 -5.46 -6.52 11.87
N ASP A 62 -4.15 -6.73 11.68
CA ASP A 62 -3.25 -5.70 11.20
C ASP A 62 -3.49 -5.42 9.71
N PHE A 63 -3.78 -6.47 8.93
CA PHE A 63 -4.22 -6.35 7.54
C PHE A 63 -5.56 -5.62 7.44
N ASP A 64 -6.58 -6.02 8.21
CA ASP A 64 -7.89 -5.37 8.24
C ASP A 64 -7.78 -3.88 8.58
N ARG A 65 -6.92 -3.54 9.56
CA ARG A 65 -6.64 -2.15 9.91
C ARG A 65 -5.99 -1.39 8.75
N GLY A 66 -5.00 -1.99 8.09
CA GLY A 66 -4.33 -1.38 6.95
C GLY A 66 -5.28 -1.13 5.78
N GLU A 67 -6.12 -2.11 5.45
CA GLU A 67 -7.14 -1.99 4.41
C GLU A 67 -8.18 -0.92 4.75
N ALA A 68 -8.65 -0.85 6.00
CA ALA A 68 -9.55 0.22 6.42
C ALA A 68 -8.93 1.62 6.25
N ILE A 69 -7.65 1.77 6.60
CA ILE A 69 -6.92 3.04 6.46
C ILE A 69 -6.78 3.43 4.99
N LEU A 70 -6.41 2.48 4.13
CA LEU A 70 -6.24 2.71 2.70
C LEU A 70 -7.59 2.95 2.00
N SER A 71 -8.65 2.24 2.38
CA SER A 71 -10.01 2.48 1.87
C SER A 71 -10.48 3.89 2.21
N ARG A 72 -10.26 4.35 3.44
CA ARG A 72 -10.54 5.75 3.81
C ARG A 72 -9.70 6.74 3.01
N ALA A 73 -8.44 6.41 2.70
CA ALA A 73 -7.58 7.25 1.88
C ALA A 73 -8.13 7.43 0.45
N GLU A 74 -8.72 6.38 -0.13
CA GLU A 74 -9.40 6.46 -1.43
C GLU A 74 -10.62 7.39 -1.40
N GLU A 75 -11.39 7.36 -0.31
CA GLU A 75 -12.52 8.29 -0.11
C GLU A 75 -12.04 9.74 -0.06
N VAL A 76 -10.94 10.01 0.65
CA VAL A 76 -10.34 11.35 0.76
C VAL A 76 -9.77 11.82 -0.58
N ALA A 77 -9.14 10.93 -1.34
CA ALA A 77 -8.56 11.27 -2.65
C ALA A 77 -9.62 11.42 -3.76
N GLY A 78 -10.79 10.81 -3.60
CA GLY A 78 -11.93 10.82 -4.53
C GLY A 78 -11.82 9.76 -5.64
N ALA A 79 -12.71 8.77 -5.66
CA ALA A 79 -12.74 7.70 -6.68
C ALA A 79 -13.47 8.14 -7.99
N PRO A 80 -13.08 7.64 -9.20
CA PRO A 80 -13.30 6.23 -9.57
C PRO A 80 -12.12 5.48 -10.23
N LYS A 81 -11.91 4.24 -9.75
CA LYS A 81 -11.61 2.95 -10.43
C LYS A 81 -10.90 2.97 -11.80
N HIS A 82 -9.61 2.62 -11.78
CA HIS A 82 -9.03 1.57 -12.63
C HIS A 82 -7.93 0.84 -11.86
N ALA A 83 -8.30 -0.19 -11.09
CA ALA A 83 -7.40 -1.32 -10.89
C ALA A 83 -7.42 -2.11 -12.19
N GLY A 84 -6.37 -2.00 -13.00
CA GLY A 84 -6.11 -3.03 -14.00
C GLY A 84 -6.03 -4.40 -13.29
N PRO A 85 -6.49 -5.49 -13.91
CA PRO A 85 -6.41 -6.82 -13.29
C PRO A 85 -4.93 -7.19 -13.10
N GLY A 86 -4.39 -6.93 -11.91
CA GLY A 86 -2.99 -7.24 -11.58
C GLY A 86 -2.28 -6.30 -10.60
N ALA A 87 -2.85 -5.14 -10.24
CA ALA A 87 -2.14 -4.13 -9.42
C ALA A 87 -2.71 -3.91 -8.00
N GLY A 88 -3.59 -4.81 -7.52
CA GLY A 88 -3.95 -4.85 -6.11
C GLY A 88 -2.88 -5.61 -5.34
N TRP A 89 -2.43 -5.07 -4.21
CA TRP A 89 -1.66 -5.83 -3.23
C TRP A 89 -2.42 -7.12 -2.91
N ARG A 90 -1.91 -8.26 -3.36
CA ARG A 90 -2.39 -9.56 -2.90
C ARG A 90 -1.59 -9.87 -1.65
N PRO A 91 -2.22 -9.99 -0.46
CA PRO A 91 -1.51 -10.54 0.68
C PRO A 91 -0.96 -11.92 0.27
N PRO A 92 0.28 -12.27 0.65
CA PRO A 92 0.79 -13.60 0.40
C PRO A 92 -0.16 -14.61 1.05
N PRO A 93 -0.57 -15.70 0.35
CA PRO A 93 -1.48 -16.66 0.93
C PRO A 93 -0.87 -17.27 2.21
N PRO A 94 -1.68 -17.56 3.24
CA PRO A 94 -1.20 -18.17 4.47
C PRO A 94 -0.46 -19.47 4.15
N ARG A 95 0.57 -19.81 4.93
CA ARG A 95 1.42 -21.01 4.67
C ARG A 95 0.59 -22.30 4.57
N ALA A 96 -0.56 -22.37 5.25
CA ALA A 96 -1.51 -23.48 5.17
C ALA A 96 -2.09 -23.71 3.75
N ALA A 97 -2.23 -22.65 2.94
CA ALA A 97 -2.77 -22.71 1.58
C ALA A 97 -1.70 -23.09 0.52
N ARG A 98 -0.44 -23.33 0.92
CA ARG A 98 0.66 -23.78 0.04
C ARG A 98 0.87 -25.30 0.03
N ARG A 99 -0.14 -26.08 0.42
CA ARG A 99 -0.11 -27.54 0.27
C ARG A 99 -1.13 -27.97 -0.78
N GLY A 100 -0.63 -28.55 -1.87
CA GLY A 100 -1.42 -29.26 -2.88
C GLY A 100 -1.34 -28.69 -4.29
N ARG A 101 -0.25 -28.97 -5.02
CA ARG A 101 -0.40 -29.23 -6.47
C ARG A 101 -0.71 -30.72 -6.62
N PRO A 102 -1.79 -31.11 -7.33
CA PRO A 102 -1.99 -32.49 -7.72
C PRO A 102 -0.99 -32.80 -8.85
N GLY A 103 -0.06 -33.71 -8.61
CA GLY A 103 0.95 -34.08 -9.61
C GLY A 103 2.07 -34.99 -9.13
N ASP A 104 2.38 -35.02 -7.84
CA ASP A 104 3.39 -35.94 -7.29
C ASP A 104 2.77 -37.30 -6.99
N GLY A 105 2.38 -38.02 -8.05
CA GLY A 105 2.30 -39.47 -7.99
C GLY A 105 3.71 -40.04 -7.82
N PRO A 106 3.87 -41.21 -7.17
CA PRO A 106 5.18 -41.81 -7.00
C PRO A 106 5.71 -42.18 -8.40
N ASN A 107 6.83 -41.58 -8.80
CA ASN A 107 7.61 -42.06 -9.94
C ASN A 107 8.24 -43.42 -9.51
N PRO A 108 8.31 -44.43 -10.40
CA PRO A 108 8.58 -45.82 -10.04
C PRO A 108 10.00 -46.06 -9.51
#